data_AF-L7JTA0-F1
#
_entry.id   AF-L7JTA0-F1
#
_cell.length_a   1.000
_cell.length_b   1.000
_cell.length_c   1.000
_cell.angle_alpha   90.00
_cell.angle_beta   90.00
_cell.angle_gamma   90.00
#
_symmetry.space_group_name_H-M   'P 1'
#
loop_
_entity.id
_entity.type
_entity.pdbx_description
1 polymer ?
#
loop_
_entity_poly.entity_id
_entity_poly.type
_entity_poly.pdbx_seq_one_letter_code
_entity_poly.pdbx_strand_id
1 'polypeptide(L)' 'MPHFQKDIIFSFFKTVYVLSFSPFRIGDKIRVNNKEGVVENMDMQFVVLSNKKNKIFIPTGTVYNSVLEIIED' A
#
# COMPACT_ATOMS: atom_id res chain seq x y z
N MET A 1 7.03 1.29 -31.93
CA MET A 1 5.63 1.31 -31.46
C MET A 1 5.62 1.68 -29.99
N PRO A 2 4.75 2.58 -29.51
CA PRO A 2 4.89 3.19 -28.19
C PRO A 2 4.48 2.19 -27.10
N HIS A 3 5.45 1.59 -26.41
CA HIS A 3 5.24 0.69 -25.27
C HIS A 3 4.70 1.43 -24.02
N PHE A 4 4.87 2.75 -23.98
CA PHE A 4 4.54 3.62 -22.85
C PHE A 4 3.06 3.59 -22.41
N GLN A 5 2.13 3.49 -23.36
CA GLN A 5 0.69 3.48 -23.04
C GLN A 5 0.29 2.20 -22.30
N LYS A 6 0.90 1.06 -22.66
CA LYS A 6 0.62 -0.22 -21.99
C LYS A 6 1.10 -0.17 -20.54
N ASP A 7 2.30 0.34 -20.30
CA ASP A 7 2.89 0.36 -18.94
C ASP A 7 2.09 1.24 -17.97
N ILE A 8 1.58 2.39 -18.44
CA ILE A 8 0.73 3.27 -17.62
C ILE A 8 -0.61 2.61 -17.31
N ILE A 9 -1.25 2.01 -18.33
CA ILE A 9 -2.55 1.36 -18.17
C ILE A 9 -2.45 0.15 -17.23
N PHE A 10 -1.41 -0.67 -17.37
CA PHE A 10 -1.17 -1.81 -16.47
C PHE A 10 -0.89 -1.34 -15.04
N SER A 11 -0.12 -0.28 -14.86
CA SER A 11 0.15 0.29 -13.52
C SER A 11 -1.14 0.81 -12.87
N PHE A 12 -2.02 1.46 -13.64
CA PHE A 12 -3.32 1.93 -13.17
C PHE A 12 -4.26 0.78 -12.77
N PHE A 13 -4.41 -0.24 -13.62
CA PHE A 13 -5.24 -1.40 -13.30
C PHE A 13 -4.72 -2.18 -12.09
N LYS A 14 -3.39 -2.28 -11.94
CA LYS A 14 -2.78 -2.90 -10.77
C LYS A 14 -3.18 -2.15 -9.49
N THR A 15 -3.14 -0.82 -9.49
CA THR A 15 -3.58 0.03 -8.37
C THR A 15 -5.08 -0.12 -8.06
N VAL A 16 -5.95 -0.15 -9.08
CA VAL A 16 -7.41 -0.32 -8.87
C VAL A 16 -7.74 -1.71 -8.32
N TYR A 17 -7.09 -2.76 -8.83
CA TYR A 17 -7.24 -4.13 -8.34
C TYR A 17 -6.81 -4.28 -6.88
N VAL A 18 -5.67 -3.67 -6.55
CA VAL A 18 -5.06 -3.57 -5.23
C VAL A 18 -5.98 -2.93 -4.19
N LEU A 19 -6.62 -1.81 -4.52
CA LEU A 19 -7.54 -1.11 -3.60
C LEU A 19 -8.83 -1.89 -3.34
N SER A 20 -9.22 -2.77 -4.28
CA SER A 20 -10.46 -3.55 -4.17
C SER A 20 -10.30 -4.86 -3.38
N PHE A 21 -9.07 -5.37 -3.23
CA PHE A 21 -8.77 -6.65 -2.56
C PHE A 21 -7.57 -6.54 -1.60
N SER A 22 -7.29 -5.36 -1.05
CA SER A 22 -6.22 -5.23 -0.07
C SER A 22 -6.46 -6.20 1.10
N PRO A 23 -5.47 -7.01 1.51
CA PRO A 23 -5.66 -7.98 2.59
C PRO A 23 -5.87 -7.31 3.96
N PHE A 24 -5.74 -5.99 4.03
CA PHE A 24 -5.86 -5.16 5.20
C PHE A 24 -6.77 -3.95 4.94
N ARG A 25 -7.20 -3.29 6.01
CA ARG A 25 -8.09 -2.13 6.03
C ARG A 25 -7.52 -1.02 6.92
N ILE A 26 -8.14 0.15 6.86
CA ILE A 26 -7.89 1.22 7.82
C ILE A 26 -8.20 0.69 9.23
N GLY A 27 -7.28 0.91 10.17
CA GLY A 27 -7.34 0.40 11.53
C GLY A 27 -6.48 -0.85 11.77
N ASP A 28 -6.14 -1.60 10.73
CA ASP A 28 -5.27 -2.77 10.88
C ASP A 28 -3.84 -2.32 11.21
N LYS A 29 -3.19 -3.07 12.09
CA LYS A 29 -1.77 -2.92 12.36
C LYS A 29 -1.01 -3.81 11.38
N ILE A 30 -0.17 -3.19 10.55
CA ILE A 30 0.58 -3.92 9.52
C ILE A 30 2.08 -3.65 9.63
N ARG A 31 2.87 -4.56 9.07
CA ARG A 31 4.29 -4.37 8.81
C ARG A 31 4.62 -4.62 7.35
N VAL A 32 5.34 -3.68 6.74
CA VAL A 32 5.83 -3.77 5.36
C VAL A 32 7.21 -3.13 5.27
N ASN A 33 8.18 -3.83 4.68
CA ASN A 33 9.58 -3.37 4.54
C ASN A 33 10.18 -2.77 5.83
N ASN A 34 10.04 -3.49 6.96
CA ASN A 34 10.50 -3.07 8.29
C ASN A 34 9.87 -1.76 8.81
N LYS A 35 8.76 -1.30 8.21
CA LYS A 35 7.92 -0.21 8.72
C LYS A 35 6.67 -0.83 9.31
N GLU A 36 6.40 -0.49 10.56
CA GLU A 36 5.23 -0.98 11.29
C GLU A 36 4.40 0.20 11.80
N GLY A 37 3.09 0.05 11.71
CA GLY A 37 2.12 1.00 12.24
C GLY A 37 0.69 0.58 11.95
N VAL A 38 -0.24 1.34 12.51
CA VAL A 38 -1.67 1.23 12.22
C VAL A 38 -1.96 1.98 10.94
N VAL A 39 -2.72 1.37 10.03
CA VAL A 39 -3.16 2.01 8.79
C VAL A 39 -4.16 3.10 9.12
N GLU A 40 -3.75 4.35 8.99
CA GLU A 40 -4.63 5.51 9.24
C GLU A 40 -5.38 5.93 7.98
N ASN A 41 -4.76 5.81 6.81
CA ASN A 41 -5.36 6.22 5.54
C ASN A 41 -4.73 5.45 4.36
N MET A 42 -5.45 5.40 3.24
CA MET A 42 -4.98 4.84 1.99
C MET A 42 -5.63 5.58 0.81
N ASP A 43 -4.81 5.97 -0.15
CA ASP A 43 -5.24 6.47 -1.45
C ASP A 43 -4.48 5.76 -2.59
N MET A 44 -4.69 6.21 -3.83
CA MET A 44 -4.05 5.62 -5.00
C MET A 44 -2.51 5.73 -4.98
N GLN A 45 -1.97 6.73 -4.29
CA GLN A 45 -0.54 7.03 -4.27
C GLN A 45 0.14 6.47 -3.03
N PHE A 46 -0.50 6.54 -1.86
CA PHE A 46 0.12 6.21 -0.58
C PHE A 46 -0.79 5.41 0.35
N VAL A 47 -0.15 4.49 1.09
CA VAL A 47 -0.64 3.95 2.36
C VAL A 47 0.02 4.72 3.49
N VAL A 48 -0.80 5.24 4.41
CA VAL A 48 -0.33 6.03 5.55
C VAL A 48 -0.40 5.17 6.80
N LEU A 49 0.76 4.84 7.36
CA LEU A 49 0.87 4.19 8.66
C LEU A 49 1.15 5.21 9.75
N SER A 50 0.64 4.95 10.93
CA SER A 50 0.89 5.73 12.13
C SER A 50 1.43 4.83 13.23
N ASN A 51 2.48 5.29 13.88
CA ASN A 51 2.98 4.68 15.09
C ASN A 51 3.20 5.75 16.16
N LYS A 52 3.67 5.36 17.34
CA LYS A 52 3.84 6.27 18.49
C LYS A 52 4.74 7.48 18.23
N LYS A 53 5.55 7.47 17.15
CA LYS A 53 6.57 8.49 16.89
C LYS A 53 6.35 9.24 15.58
N ASN A 54 5.90 8.55 14.53
CA ASN A 54 5.92 9.08 13.17
C ASN A 54 4.66 8.69 12.39
N LYS A 55 4.29 9.54 11.41
CA LYS A 55 3.51 9.10 10.24
C LYS A 55 4.45 8.62 9.15
N ILE A 56 4.10 7.51 8.51
CA ILE A 56 4.90 6.86 7.49
C ILE A 56 4.07 6.80 6.21
N PHE A 57 4.54 7.46 5.16
CA PHE A 57 3.92 7.44 3.84
C PHE A 57 4.64 6.41 2.99
N ILE A 58 3.93 5.36 2.60
CA ILE A 58 4.49 4.28 1.81
C ILE A 58 3.81 4.31 0.45
N PRO A 59 4.54 4.45 -0.67
CA PRO A 59 3.93 4.40 -1.98
C PRO A 59 3.13 3.10 -2.13
N THR A 60 1.89 3.22 -2.60
CA THR A 60 0.98 2.08 -2.79
C THR A 60 1.67 0.99 -3.60
N GLY A 61 2.34 1.34 -4.71
CA GLY A 61 3.13 0.38 -5.48
C GLY A 61 4.21 -0.38 -4.69
N THR A 62 4.82 0.22 -3.67
CA THR A 62 5.77 -0.47 -2.78
C THR A 62 5.05 -1.50 -1.91
N VAL A 63 3.91 -1.12 -1.30
CA VAL A 63 3.14 -2.01 -0.43
C VAL A 63 2.75 -3.30 -1.16
N TYR A 64 2.24 -3.18 -2.38
CA TYR A 64 1.75 -4.32 -3.16
C TYR A 64 2.82 -5.09 -3.93
N ASN A 65 4.07 -4.64 -3.89
CA ASN A 65 5.22 -5.38 -4.40
C ASN A 65 6.13 -5.90 -3.27
N SER A 66 5.67 -5.85 -2.01
CA SER A 66 6.43 -6.27 -0.84
C SER A 66 5.70 -7.37 -0.09
N VAL A 67 6.43 -8.11 0.75
CA VAL A 67 5.81 -8.97 1.75
C VAL A 67 5.14 -8.09 2.80
N LEU A 68 3.89 -8.40 3.13
CA LEU A 68 3.07 -7.69 4.10
C LEU A 68 2.65 -8.65 5.21
N GLU A 69 2.82 -8.21 6.45
CA GLU A 69 2.36 -8.90 7.66
C GLU A 69 1.21 -8.10 8.27
N ILE A 70 0.09 -8.77 8.59
CA ILE A 70 -0.95 -8.23 9.45
C ILE A 70 -0.64 -8.69 10.87
N ILE A 71 -0.58 -7.75 11.80
CA ILE A 71 -0.27 -8.02 13.21
C ILE A 71 -1.60 -8.08 13.95
N GLU A 72 -1.97 -9.29 14.36
CA GLU A 72 -3.10 -9.56 15.25
C GLU A 72 -2.56 -9.63 16.69
N ASP A 73 -3.16 -8.86 17.60
CA ASP A 73 -2.86 -8.90 19.04
C ASP A 73 -3.60 -10.06 19.73
#